data_AF-A0A662MCP1-F1
#
_entry.id   AF-A0A662MCP1-F1
#
_cell.length_a   1.000
_cell.length_b   1.000
_cell.length_c   1.000
_cell.angle_alpha   90.00
_cell.angle_beta   90.00
_cell.angle_gamma   90.00
#
_symmetry.space_group_name_H-M   'P 1'
#
loop_
_entity.id
_entity.type
_entity.pdbx_description
1 polymer ?
#
loop_
_entity_poly.entity_id
_entity_poly.type
_entity_poly.pdbx_seq_one_letter_code
_entity_poly.pdbx_strand_id
1 'polypeptide(L)'
;MSVFLLPGMERMINLILLAPTRKMKEVPSTWRAAVCYDSPSITKVIRETLDEMGWTYDRDRALHHFSRLMLVIAIPSNTYVFRFIVREPVELVMDIYDERPTHSGDIHFIEINGIDGINAPKVREFLQRFSTKLPRKPYGFFLVERFKAGFLNRHHIRARREWSHWGI
;
A
#
# COMPACT_ATOMS: atom_id res chain seq x y z
N MET A 1 42.15 -13.65 19.43
CA MET A 1 41.70 -12.24 19.56
C MET A 1 40.24 -12.27 19.97
N SER A 2 39.98 -12.15 21.27
CA SER A 2 38.61 -12.12 21.80
C SER A 2 38.11 -10.68 21.75
N VAL A 3 37.09 -10.41 20.95
CA VAL A 3 36.42 -9.11 20.91
C VAL A 3 35.51 -9.04 22.13
N PHE A 4 35.87 -8.19 23.09
CA PHE A 4 35.03 -7.82 24.22
C PHE A 4 33.83 -6.99 23.70
N LEU A 5 32.64 -7.57 23.72
CA LEU A 5 31.39 -6.83 23.56
C LEU A 5 31.03 -6.18 24.91
N LEU A 6 30.94 -4.85 24.92
CA LEU A 6 30.57 -4.08 26.11
C LEU A 6 29.12 -4.38 26.54
N PRO A 7 28.85 -4.60 27.84
CA PRO A 7 27.52 -4.89 28.35
C PRO A 7 26.68 -3.61 28.32
N GLY A 8 25.95 -3.42 27.22
CA GLY A 8 25.13 -2.24 26.97
C GLY A 8 24.63 -2.13 25.53
N MET A 9 25.36 -2.71 24.57
CA MET A 9 24.94 -2.72 23.17
C MET A 9 23.79 -3.70 22.89
N GLU A 10 23.66 -4.79 23.64
CA GLU A 10 22.53 -5.73 23.50
C GLU A 10 21.18 -5.08 23.86
N ARG A 11 21.17 -4.12 24.78
CA ARG A 11 19.94 -3.38 25.12
C ARG A 11 19.54 -2.42 24.02
N MET A 12 20.48 -1.79 23.32
CA MET A 12 20.16 -0.91 22.19
C MET A 12 19.67 -1.69 20.96
N ILE A 13 20.24 -2.85 20.67
CA ILE A 13 19.78 -3.71 19.57
C ILE A 13 18.36 -4.22 19.86
N ASN A 14 18.07 -4.64 21.10
CA ASN A 14 16.72 -5.05 21.50
C ASN A 14 15.72 -3.87 21.56
N LEU A 15 16.16 -2.64 21.85
CA LEU A 15 15.26 -1.47 21.89
C LEU A 15 14.84 -0.99 20.50
N ILE A 16 15.72 -1.10 19.50
CA ILE A 16 15.41 -0.71 18.11
C ILE A 16 14.47 -1.73 17.44
N LEU A 17 14.53 -3.00 17.87
CA LEU A 17 13.61 -4.07 17.43
C LEU A 17 12.23 -4.04 18.09
N LEU A 18 12.03 -3.21 19.14
CA LEU A 18 10.79 -3.14 19.92
C LEU A 18 10.08 -1.78 19.78
N ALA A 19 10.06 -1.20 18.58
CA ALA A 19 9.02 -0.23 18.28
C ALA A 19 7.65 -0.92 18.49
N PRO A 20 6.70 -0.33 19.25
CA PRO A 20 5.41 -0.95 19.53
C PRO A 20 4.60 -0.98 18.23
N THR A 21 4.86 -2.00 17.43
CA THR A 21 4.05 -2.35 16.29
C THR A 21 2.75 -2.87 16.85
N ARG A 22 1.68 -2.11 16.65
CA ARG A 22 0.33 -2.53 17.01
C ARG A 22 0.13 -3.90 16.37
N LYS A 23 0.14 -4.97 17.18
CA LYS A 23 -0.02 -6.35 16.69
C LYS A 23 -1.26 -6.38 15.78
N MET A 24 -1.06 -6.63 14.48
CA MET A 24 -2.18 -6.93 13.59
C MET A 24 -2.88 -8.14 14.19
N LYS A 25 -4.18 -8.00 14.45
CA LYS A 25 -4.95 -9.01 15.18
C LYS A 25 -5.00 -10.31 14.37
N GLU A 26 -5.08 -10.18 13.05
CA GLU A 26 -4.97 -11.23 12.03
C GLU A 26 -4.34 -10.60 10.77
N VAL A 27 -3.54 -11.38 10.02
CA VAL A 27 -2.98 -10.95 8.73
C VAL A 27 -4.09 -11.09 7.68
N PRO A 28 -4.48 -10.02 6.97
CA PRO A 28 -5.52 -10.13 5.96
C PRO A 28 -4.99 -10.84 4.71
N SER A 29 -5.81 -11.64 4.03
CA SER A 29 -5.43 -12.27 2.74
C SER A 29 -5.29 -11.26 1.59
N THR A 30 -6.03 -10.16 1.71
CA THR A 30 -6.03 -9.03 0.78
C THR A 30 -5.93 -7.74 1.58
N TRP A 31 -4.98 -6.88 1.22
CA TRP A 31 -4.86 -5.53 1.78
C TRP A 31 -5.07 -4.50 0.68
N ARG A 32 -5.86 -3.46 0.97
CA ARG A 32 -6.15 -2.37 0.05
C ARG A 32 -6.10 -1.04 0.78
N ALA A 33 -5.40 -0.07 0.21
CA ALA A 33 -5.36 1.28 0.77
C ALA A 33 -5.39 2.36 -0.32
N ALA A 34 -6.03 3.48 0.00
CA ALA A 34 -6.00 4.66 -0.84
C ALA A 34 -4.62 5.33 -0.77
N VAL A 35 -4.19 5.91 -1.89
CA VAL A 35 -2.89 6.57 -2.07
C VAL A 35 -3.10 7.96 -2.67
N CYS A 36 -2.34 8.95 -2.22
CA CYS A 36 -2.46 10.34 -2.64
C CYS A 36 -1.71 10.67 -3.95
N TYR A 37 -1.36 9.67 -4.73
CA TYR A 37 -0.64 9.81 -6.00
C TYR A 37 -1.38 9.00 -7.05
N ASP A 38 -1.34 9.46 -8.29
CA ASP A 38 -2.00 8.82 -9.42
C ASP A 38 -1.37 7.45 -9.75
N SER A 39 -2.19 6.56 -10.32
CA SER A 39 -1.79 5.19 -10.65
C SER A 39 -0.51 5.09 -11.49
N PRO A 40 -0.28 5.91 -12.54
CA PRO A 40 0.96 5.88 -13.31
C PRO A 40 2.22 6.17 -12.48
N SER A 41 2.17 7.20 -11.63
CA SER A 41 3.30 7.56 -10.76
C SER A 41 3.60 6.46 -9.76
N ILE A 42 2.56 5.91 -9.12
CA ILE A 42 2.72 4.82 -8.15
C ILE A 42 3.24 3.55 -8.81
N THR A 43 2.76 3.21 -10.00
CA THR A 43 3.23 2.06 -10.78
C THR A 43 4.73 2.11 -11.01
N LYS A 44 5.27 3.31 -11.32
CA LYS A 44 6.71 3.50 -11.49
C LYS A 44 7.48 3.25 -10.19
N VAL A 45 7.02 3.79 -9.07
CA VAL A 45 7.69 3.64 -7.76
C VAL A 45 7.61 2.19 -7.26
N ILE A 46 6.48 1.51 -7.46
CA ILE A 46 6.34 0.08 -7.15
C ILE A 46 7.36 -0.73 -7.94
N ARG A 47 7.43 -0.52 -9.26
CA ARG A 47 8.39 -1.20 -10.14
C ARG A 47 9.82 -1.03 -9.63
N GLU A 48 10.24 0.21 -9.39
CA GLU A 48 11.57 0.53 -8.85
C GLU A 48 11.82 -0.12 -7.48
N THR A 49 10.78 -0.27 -6.65
CA THR A 49 10.89 -0.92 -5.33
C THR A 49 11.04 -2.43 -5.46
N LEU A 50 10.29 -3.07 -6.35
CA LEU A 50 10.43 -4.50 -6.64
C LEU A 50 11.81 -4.81 -7.23
N ASP A 51 12.26 -3.99 -8.20
CA ASP A 51 13.57 -4.12 -8.85
C ASP A 51 14.71 -4.02 -7.81
N GLU A 52 14.67 -3.04 -6.90
CA GLU A 52 15.67 -2.88 -5.83
C GLU A 52 15.65 -4.00 -4.77
N MET A 53 14.48 -4.61 -4.55
CA MET A 53 14.35 -5.75 -3.66
C MET A 53 14.76 -7.07 -4.32
N GLY A 54 15.05 -7.06 -5.64
CA GLY A 54 15.38 -8.24 -6.42
C GLY A 54 14.21 -9.21 -6.57
N TRP A 55 12.97 -8.69 -6.57
CA TRP A 55 11.77 -9.51 -6.72
C TRP A 55 11.48 -9.76 -8.20
N THR A 56 11.12 -11.00 -8.53
CA THR A 56 10.76 -11.38 -9.90
C THR A 56 9.26 -11.24 -10.06
N TYR A 57 8.83 -10.50 -11.08
CA TYR A 57 7.41 -10.27 -11.35
C TYR A 57 7.12 -10.20 -12.85
N ASP A 58 5.89 -10.57 -13.20
CA ASP A 58 5.30 -10.27 -14.51
C ASP A 58 4.39 -9.05 -14.44
N ARG A 59 4.20 -8.41 -15.59
CA ARG A 59 3.19 -7.36 -15.75
C ARG A 59 2.03 -7.89 -16.55
N ASP A 60 0.83 -7.68 -16.04
CA ASP A 60 -0.41 -8.02 -16.72
C ASP A 60 -1.33 -6.79 -16.81
N ARG A 61 -2.31 -6.84 -17.71
CA ARG A 61 -3.33 -5.80 -17.87
C ARG A 61 -4.68 -6.36 -17.46
N ALA A 62 -5.27 -5.80 -16.41
CA ALA A 62 -6.59 -6.20 -15.92
C ALA A 62 -7.59 -5.03 -15.91
N LEU A 63 -8.87 -5.36 -15.73
CA LEU A 63 -9.95 -4.39 -15.55
C LEU A 63 -10.49 -4.53 -14.12
N HIS A 64 -10.72 -3.40 -13.44
CA HIS A 64 -11.35 -3.35 -12.12
C HIS A 64 -12.72 -2.70 -12.22
N HIS A 65 -13.72 -3.36 -11.63
CA HIS A 65 -15.10 -2.90 -11.64
C HIS A 65 -15.39 -2.14 -10.35
N PHE A 66 -15.90 -0.92 -10.46
CA PHE A 66 -16.32 -0.10 -9.33
C PHE A 66 -17.66 0.56 -9.62
N SER A 67 -18.34 1.05 -8.57
CA SER A 67 -19.60 1.77 -8.72
C SER A 67 -19.42 3.22 -8.34
N ARG A 68 -19.94 4.14 -9.15
CA ARG A 68 -19.94 5.60 -8.88
C ARG A 68 -21.34 6.13 -8.64
N LEU A 69 -21.46 7.20 -7.86
CA LEU A 69 -22.75 7.79 -7.47
C LEU A 69 -22.93 9.15 -8.14
N MET A 70 -23.97 9.31 -8.97
CA MET A 70 -24.25 10.58 -9.67
C MET A 70 -25.53 11.29 -9.22
N LEU A 71 -26.54 10.57 -8.73
CA LEU A 71 -27.77 11.14 -8.13
C LEU A 71 -28.58 9.99 -7.49
N VAL A 72 -28.25 9.53 -6.28
CA VAL A 72 -28.89 8.34 -5.62
C VAL A 72 -29.02 7.10 -6.53
N ILE A 73 -28.22 7.01 -7.59
CA ILE A 73 -28.18 5.89 -8.54
C ILE A 73 -26.72 5.46 -8.64
N ALA A 74 -26.47 4.18 -8.39
CA ALA A 74 -25.16 3.56 -8.57
C ALA A 74 -24.98 3.18 -10.04
N ILE A 75 -23.95 3.74 -10.68
CA ILE A 75 -23.61 3.44 -12.07
C ILE A 75 -22.38 2.53 -12.06
N PRO A 76 -22.44 1.31 -12.64
CA PRO A 76 -21.26 0.47 -12.78
C PRO A 76 -20.26 1.15 -13.71
N SER A 77 -18.98 1.11 -13.35
CA SER A 77 -17.88 1.73 -14.07
C SER A 77 -16.67 0.82 -14.04
N ASN A 78 -15.84 0.91 -15.07
CA ASN A 78 -14.63 0.12 -15.20
C ASN A 78 -13.42 1.04 -15.14
N THR A 79 -12.34 0.59 -14.51
CA THR A 79 -11.06 1.27 -14.51
C THR A 79 -9.95 0.34 -14.95
N TYR A 80 -8.88 0.94 -15.47
CA TYR A 80 -7.70 0.22 -15.89
C TYR A 80 -6.86 -0.15 -14.67
N VAL A 81 -6.33 -1.39 -14.66
CA VAL A 81 -5.49 -1.90 -13.57
C VAL A 81 -4.08 -2.13 -14.09
N PHE A 82 -3.11 -1.52 -13.41
CA PHE A 82 -1.71 -1.91 -13.54
C PHE A 82 -1.47 -3.08 -12.58
N ARG A 83 -1.28 -4.28 -13.14
CA ARG A 83 -1.10 -5.50 -12.36
C ARG A 83 0.36 -5.96 -12.39
N PHE A 84 0.88 -6.27 -11.21
CA PHE A 84 2.16 -6.94 -11.00
C PHE A 84 1.91 -8.31 -10.36
N ILE A 85 2.34 -9.38 -11.03
CA ILE A 85 2.27 -10.74 -10.51
C ILE A 85 3.67 -11.09 -10.02
N VAL A 86 3.90 -10.98 -8.72
CA VAL A 86 5.17 -11.33 -8.09
C VAL A 86 5.22 -12.85 -7.94
N ARG A 87 6.29 -13.47 -8.45
CA ARG A 87 6.51 -14.92 -8.37
C ARG A 87 7.56 -15.30 -7.33
N GLU A 88 8.59 -14.46 -7.16
CA GLU A 88 9.68 -14.69 -6.21
C GLU A 88 10.05 -13.38 -5.51
N PRO A 89 10.39 -13.40 -4.21
CA PRO A 89 10.49 -14.54 -3.31
C PRO A 89 9.14 -14.99 -2.71
N VAL A 90 8.05 -14.33 -3.08
CA VAL A 90 6.70 -14.57 -2.56
C VAL A 90 5.71 -14.52 -3.71
N GLU A 91 4.62 -15.28 -3.60
CA GLU A 91 3.53 -15.22 -4.57
C GLU A 91 2.51 -14.17 -4.16
N LEU A 92 2.49 -13.04 -4.88
CA LEU A 92 1.59 -11.92 -4.60
C LEU A 92 1.06 -11.32 -5.90
N VAL A 93 -0.14 -10.78 -5.86
CA VAL A 93 -0.67 -9.94 -6.94
C VAL A 93 -0.86 -8.53 -6.42
N MET A 94 -0.17 -7.57 -7.01
CA MET A 94 -0.31 -6.15 -6.69
C MET A 94 -1.04 -5.43 -7.82
N ASP A 95 -2.18 -4.84 -7.49
CA ASP A 95 -3.03 -4.09 -8.40
C ASP A 95 -3.03 -2.61 -8.04
N ILE A 96 -2.84 -1.75 -9.04
CA ILE A 96 -2.92 -0.31 -8.90
C ILE A 96 -3.99 0.20 -9.86
N TYR A 97 -4.96 0.95 -9.33
CA TYR A 97 -6.10 1.42 -10.10
C TYR A 97 -6.75 2.66 -9.51
N ASP A 98 -7.57 3.32 -10.33
CA ASP A 98 -8.28 4.54 -10.00
C ASP A 98 -9.78 4.30 -9.94
N GLU A 99 -10.43 4.61 -8.83
CA GLU A 99 -11.89 4.67 -8.76
C GLU A 99 -12.36 6.12 -8.84
N ARG A 100 -13.42 6.38 -9.61
CA ARG A 100 -14.05 7.70 -9.74
C ARG A 100 -15.38 7.74 -8.98
N PRO A 101 -15.39 7.88 -7.64
CA PRO A 101 -16.63 7.82 -6.87
C PRO A 101 -17.62 8.94 -7.22
N THR A 102 -17.11 10.10 -7.65
CA THR A 102 -17.88 11.28 -8.07
C THR A 102 -17.49 11.69 -9.49
N HIS A 103 -18.21 12.64 -10.08
CA HIS A 103 -17.86 13.19 -11.40
C HIS A 103 -16.53 13.96 -11.41
N SER A 104 -16.06 14.44 -10.25
CA SER A 104 -14.98 15.42 -10.14
C SER A 104 -13.76 14.94 -9.34
N GLY A 105 -13.80 13.71 -8.81
CA GLY A 105 -12.73 13.18 -7.95
C GLY A 105 -12.39 11.74 -8.27
N ASP A 106 -11.08 11.50 -8.38
CA ASP A 106 -10.46 10.19 -8.52
C ASP A 106 -9.88 9.78 -7.15
N ILE A 107 -9.92 8.49 -6.84
CA ILE A 107 -9.23 7.88 -5.69
C ILE A 107 -8.35 6.77 -6.24
N HIS A 108 -7.07 6.86 -5.92
CA HIS A 108 -6.07 5.91 -6.35
C HIS A 108 -5.87 4.85 -5.26
N PHE A 109 -5.76 3.58 -5.65
CA PHE A 109 -5.62 2.46 -4.74
C PHE A 109 -4.39 1.63 -5.08
N ILE A 110 -3.77 1.09 -4.03
CA ILE A 110 -2.93 -0.09 -4.11
C ILE A 110 -3.69 -1.22 -3.42
N GLU A 111 -3.72 -2.36 -4.08
CA GLU A 111 -4.27 -3.60 -3.55
C GLU A 111 -3.23 -4.70 -3.68
N ILE A 112 -3.02 -5.47 -2.61
CA ILE A 112 -2.09 -6.59 -2.56
C ILE A 112 -2.88 -7.82 -2.13
N ASN A 113 -2.91 -8.82 -3.00
CA ASN A 113 -3.56 -10.10 -2.82
C ASN A 113 -2.54 -11.22 -2.59
N GLY A 114 -2.97 -12.27 -1.90
CA GLY A 114 -2.12 -13.43 -1.60
C GLY A 114 -1.29 -13.27 -0.33
N ILE A 115 -1.66 -12.33 0.54
CA ILE A 115 -0.94 -12.11 1.80
C ILE A 115 -1.25 -13.25 2.77
N ASP A 116 -0.25 -13.80 3.42
CA ASP A 116 -0.38 -14.80 4.47
C ASP A 116 0.60 -14.51 5.63
N GLY A 117 0.57 -15.34 6.67
CA GLY A 117 1.45 -15.17 7.83
C GLY A 117 2.94 -15.30 7.51
N ILE A 118 3.30 -15.98 6.42
CA ILE A 118 4.69 -16.27 6.02
C ILE A 118 5.26 -15.09 5.24
N ASN A 119 4.49 -14.53 4.30
CA ASN A 119 4.92 -13.46 3.42
C ASN A 119 4.60 -12.05 3.96
N ALA A 120 3.77 -11.90 4.99
CA ALA A 120 3.46 -10.60 5.59
C ALA A 120 4.68 -9.76 5.99
N PRO A 121 5.78 -10.32 6.56
CA PRO A 121 6.99 -9.54 6.81
C PRO A 121 7.62 -8.96 5.53
N LYS A 122 7.57 -9.69 4.41
CA LYS A 122 8.07 -9.25 3.11
C LYS A 122 7.18 -8.16 2.50
N VAL A 123 5.87 -8.30 2.62
CA VAL A 123 4.90 -7.26 2.23
C VAL A 123 5.14 -5.99 3.03
N ARG A 124 5.37 -6.11 4.34
CA ARG A 124 5.69 -4.98 5.21
C ARG A 124 6.98 -4.28 4.78
N GLU A 125 8.04 -5.05 4.54
CA GLU A 125 9.32 -4.54 4.06
C GLU A 125 9.16 -3.76 2.75
N PHE A 126 8.41 -4.33 1.79
CA PHE A 126 8.08 -3.69 0.54
C PHE A 126 7.34 -2.36 0.74
N LEU A 127 6.25 -2.36 1.52
CA LEU A 127 5.45 -1.15 1.76
C LEU A 127 6.26 -0.04 2.45
N GLN A 128 7.16 -0.41 3.37
CA GLN A 128 8.05 0.54 4.04
C GLN A 128 9.01 1.18 3.05
N ARG A 129 9.75 0.38 2.26
CA ARG A 129 10.67 0.89 1.23
C ARG A 129 9.95 1.75 0.19
N PHE A 130 8.81 1.27 -0.29
CA PHE A 130 7.94 2.01 -1.20
C PHE A 130 7.57 3.38 -0.60
N SER A 131 7.11 3.42 0.66
CA SER A 131 6.69 4.66 1.30
C SER A 131 7.82 5.69 1.47
N THR A 132 9.05 5.23 1.67
CA THR A 132 10.22 6.12 1.81
C THR A 132 10.65 6.79 0.52
N LYS A 133 10.26 6.24 -0.64
CA LYS A 133 10.54 6.85 -1.95
C LYS A 133 9.57 7.97 -2.32
N LEU A 134 8.43 8.05 -1.63
CA LEU A 134 7.43 9.06 -1.92
C LEU A 134 7.79 10.40 -1.27
N PRO A 135 7.65 11.53 -1.97
CA PRO A 135 7.91 12.87 -1.41
C PRO A 135 7.08 13.20 -0.15
N ARG A 136 5.88 12.65 -0.03
CA ARG A 136 4.99 12.76 1.11
C ARG A 136 4.44 11.39 1.48
N LYS A 137 3.92 11.27 2.69
CA LYS A 137 3.26 10.05 3.16
C LYS A 137 2.16 9.60 2.18
N PRO A 138 2.03 8.30 1.89
CA PRO A 138 1.05 7.78 0.94
C PRO A 138 -0.40 8.16 1.24
N TYR A 139 -0.73 8.40 2.52
CA TYR A 139 -2.06 8.82 2.98
C TYR A 139 -2.20 10.33 3.22
N GLY A 140 -1.22 11.13 2.78
CA GLY A 140 -1.15 12.58 2.99
C GLY A 140 -2.01 13.40 2.03
N PHE A 141 -3.29 13.04 1.86
CA PHE A 141 -4.22 13.71 0.95
C PHE A 141 -4.41 15.19 1.30
N PHE A 142 -4.35 16.06 0.30
CA PHE A 142 -4.74 17.45 0.41
C PHE A 142 -6.25 17.58 0.66
N LEU A 143 -6.64 18.67 1.34
CA LEU A 143 -8.05 18.96 1.60
C LEU A 143 -8.87 19.00 0.30
N VAL A 144 -8.34 19.60 -0.77
CA VAL A 144 -9.01 19.70 -2.07
C VAL A 144 -9.25 18.31 -2.70
N GLU A 145 -8.28 17.40 -2.62
CA GLU A 145 -8.42 16.01 -3.09
C GLU A 145 -9.53 15.29 -2.32
N ARG A 146 -9.58 15.49 -1.00
CA ARG A 146 -10.62 14.91 -0.14
C ARG A 146 -12.02 15.46 -0.46
N PHE A 147 -12.15 16.76 -0.73
CA PHE A 147 -13.42 17.37 -1.10
C PHE A 147 -13.95 16.86 -2.45
N LYS A 148 -13.08 16.77 -3.48
CA LYS A 148 -13.46 16.28 -4.82
C LYS A 148 -14.01 14.86 -4.81
N ALA A 149 -13.39 13.97 -4.04
CA ALA A 149 -13.82 12.57 -3.94
C ALA A 149 -14.95 12.32 -2.90
N GLY A 150 -15.47 13.39 -2.30
CA GLY A 150 -16.39 13.38 -1.18
C GLY A 150 -15.64 13.44 0.16
N PHE A 151 -15.86 14.51 0.93
CA PHE A 151 -15.14 14.79 2.18
C PHE A 151 -15.24 13.64 3.21
N LEU A 152 -16.36 12.92 3.21
CA LEU A 152 -16.64 11.75 4.06
C LEU A 152 -16.32 10.41 3.42
N ASN A 153 -15.56 10.40 2.32
CA ASN A 153 -15.21 9.15 1.67
C ASN A 153 -14.41 8.27 2.64
N ARG A 154 -14.95 7.08 2.93
CA ARG A 154 -14.42 6.14 3.92
C ARG A 154 -12.98 5.74 3.59
N HIS A 155 -12.60 5.70 2.32
CA HIS A 155 -11.27 5.31 1.88
C HIS A 155 -10.20 6.34 2.27
N HIS A 156 -10.46 7.64 2.09
CA HIS A 156 -9.54 8.69 2.55
C HIS A 156 -9.43 8.75 4.07
N ILE A 157 -10.55 8.58 4.78
CA ILE A 157 -10.57 8.61 6.26
C ILE A 157 -9.80 7.41 6.83
N ARG A 158 -9.99 6.22 6.25
CA ARG A 158 -9.35 4.99 6.73
C ARG A 158 -7.94 4.79 6.22
N ALA A 159 -7.50 5.47 5.17
CA ALA A 159 -6.17 5.29 4.58
C ALA A 159 -5.06 5.33 5.63
N ARG A 160 -5.01 6.36 6.48
CA ARG A 160 -3.99 6.46 7.54
C ARG A 160 -3.99 5.23 8.46
N ARG A 161 -5.17 4.68 8.77
CA ARG A 161 -5.29 3.45 9.57
C ARG A 161 -4.76 2.24 8.80
N GLU A 162 -5.13 2.08 7.54
CA GLU A 162 -4.68 0.97 6.69
C GLU A 162 -3.15 0.94 6.55
N TRP A 163 -2.53 2.10 6.33
CA TRP A 163 -1.08 2.23 6.26
C TRP A 163 -0.41 1.98 7.64
N SER A 164 -1.03 2.43 8.74
CA SER A 164 -0.48 2.23 10.08
C SER A 164 -0.40 0.76 10.51
N HIS A 165 -1.23 -0.12 9.94
CA HIS A 165 -1.15 -1.57 10.19
C HIS A 165 0.20 -2.16 9.76
N TRP A 166 0.86 -1.53 8.79
CA TRP A 166 2.19 -1.90 8.29
C TRP A 166 3.32 -1.07 8.92
N GLY A 167 2.99 -0.17 9.85
CA GLY A 167 3.95 0.70 10.53
C GLY A 167 4.36 1.94 9.72
N ILE A 168 3.45 2.48 8.89
CA ILE A 168 3.64 3.64 8.02
C ILE A 168 2.70 4.78 8.42
#